data_AF-A0A7C3GQ69-F1
#
_entry.id   AF-A0A7C3GQ69-F1
#
_cell.length_a   1.000
_cell.length_b   1.000
_cell.length_c   1.000
_cell.angle_alpha   90.00
_cell.angle_beta   90.00
_cell.angle_gamma   90.00
#
_symmetry.space_group_name_H-M   'P 1'
#
loop_
_entity.id
_entity.type
_entity.pdbx_description
1 polymer ?
#
loop_
_entity_poly.entity_id
_entity_poly.type
_entity_poly.pdbx_seq_one_letter_code
_entity_poly.pdbx_strand_id
1 'polypeptide(L)' 'MKQKINLTLDGELITRTKRYARKKGISVSALIESLLSGALLKDEKRFSQKWQGKFKLAEKDSVRLQKLKERYL' A
#
# COMPACT_ATOMS: atom_id res chain seq x y z
N MET A 1 -16.95 -2.65 -3.70
CA MET A 1 -17.70 -1.98 -4.80
C MET A 1 -16.74 -1.01 -5.49
N LYS A 2 -16.82 -0.84 -6.82
CA LYS A 2 -15.94 0.11 -7.53
C LYS A 2 -16.52 1.54 -7.46
N GLN A 3 -15.65 2.53 -7.27
CA GLN A 3 -16.00 3.95 -7.32
C GLN A 3 -15.48 4.57 -8.62
N LYS A 4 -16.20 5.58 -9.13
CA LYS A 4 -15.84 6.27 -10.38
C LYS A 4 -14.90 7.45 -10.08
N ILE A 5 -13.82 7.54 -10.85
CA ILE A 5 -12.91 8.69 -10.85
C ILE A 5 -12.90 9.26 -12.27
N ASN A 6 -13.04 10.58 -12.40
CA ASN A 6 -12.84 11.28 -13.67
C ASN A 6 -11.41 11.84 -13.70
N LEU A 7 -10.68 11.55 -14.78
CA LEU A 7 -9.29 11.99 -14.95
C LEU A 7 -9.18 12.84 -16.20
N THR A 8 -8.50 13.97 -16.09
CA THR A 8 -8.11 14.79 -17.24
C THR A 8 -6.71 14.38 -17.66
N LEU A 9 -6.53 14.03 -18.93
CA LEU A 9 -5.27 13.57 -19.51
C LEU A 9 -5.05 14.28 -20.85
N ASP A 10 -3.80 14.35 -21.27
CA ASP A 10 -3.44 14.79 -22.61
C ASP A 10 -4.11 13.90 -23.69
N GLY A 11 -4.63 14.51 -24.75
CA GLY A 11 -5.31 13.82 -25.85
C GLY A 11 -4.44 12.77 -26.55
N GLU A 12 -3.16 13.04 -26.74
CA GLU A 12 -2.22 12.08 -27.32
C GLU A 12 -2.02 10.88 -26.40
N LEU A 13 -1.97 11.15 -25.09
CA LEU A 13 -1.80 10.12 -24.07
C LEU A 13 -3.00 9.18 -24.00
N ILE A 14 -4.22 9.68 -24.20
CA ILE A 14 -5.45 8.86 -24.26
C ILE A 14 -5.32 7.80 -25.35
N THR A 15 -4.91 8.19 -26.55
CA THR A 15 -4.80 7.27 -27.70
C THR A 15 -3.72 6.21 -27.46
N ARG A 16 -2.55 6.63 -26.97
CA ARG A 16 -1.44 5.72 -26.65
C ARG A 16 -1.83 4.73 -25.54
N THR A 17 -2.49 5.20 -24.50
CA THR A 17 -2.94 4.38 -23.36
C THR A 17 -3.95 3.34 -23.79
N LYS A 18 -4.96 3.71 -24.60
CA LYS A 18 -5.93 2.77 -25.16
C LYS A 18 -5.26 1.69 -26.01
N ARG A 19 -4.32 2.07 -26.88
CA ARG A 19 -3.57 1.12 -27.72
C ARG A 19 -2.74 0.16 -26.87
N TYR A 20 -2.07 0.66 -25.84
CA TYR A 20 -1.28 -0.15 -24.91
C TYR A 20 -2.15 -1.16 -24.15
N ALA A 21 -3.27 -0.71 -23.57
CA ALA A 21 -4.20 -1.56 -22.86
C ALA A 21 -4.77 -2.67 -23.76
N ARG A 22 -5.17 -2.31 -24.99
CA ARG A 22 -5.66 -3.27 -26.00
C ARG A 22 -4.60 -4.32 -26.35
N LYS A 23 -3.34 -3.92 -26.56
CA LYS A 23 -2.23 -4.86 -26.83
C LYS A 23 -2.02 -5.86 -25.67
N LYS A 24 -2.35 -5.46 -24.45
CA LYS A 24 -2.27 -6.28 -23.23
C LYS A 24 -3.57 -7.03 -22.91
N GLY A 25 -4.61 -6.91 -23.74
CA GLY A 25 -5.89 -7.58 -23.52
C GLY A 25 -6.69 -7.05 -22.31
N ILE A 26 -6.39 -5.84 -21.83
CA ILE A 26 -7.03 -5.24 -20.66
C ILE A 26 -7.70 -3.91 -21.00
N SER A 27 -8.60 -3.45 -20.12
CA SER A 27 -9.19 -2.11 -20.22
C SER A 27 -8.23 -1.03 -19.72
N VAL A 28 -8.46 0.22 -20.13
CA VAL A 28 -7.74 1.38 -19.60
C VAL A 28 -7.99 1.55 -18.10
N SER A 29 -9.21 1.28 -17.63
CA SER A 29 -9.51 1.32 -16.19
C SER A 29 -8.71 0.30 -15.40
N ALA A 30 -8.58 -0.94 -15.89
CA ALA A 30 -7.77 -1.98 -15.25
C ALA A 30 -6.28 -1.63 -15.25
N LEU A 31 -5.79 -1.05 -16.36
CA LEU A 31 -4.42 -0.55 -16.44
C LEU A 31 -4.15 0.52 -15.36
N ILE A 32 -4.99 1.55 -15.29
CA ILE A 32 -4.84 2.64 -14.31
C ILE A 32 -4.95 2.10 -12.88
N GLU A 33 -5.92 1.21 -12.61
CA GLU A 33 -6.10 0.58 -11.30
C GLU A 33 -4.83 -0.19 -10.87
N SER A 34 -4.21 -0.95 -11.78
CA SER A 34 -2.95 -1.65 -11.50
C SER A 34 -1.77 -0.72 -11.24
N LEU A 35 -1.64 0.36 -12.02
CA LEU A 35 -0.57 1.35 -11.87
C LEU A 35 -0.69 2.10 -10.55
N LEU A 36 -1.91 2.53 -10.20
CA LEU A 36 -2.20 3.20 -8.93
C LEU A 36 -1.94 2.27 -7.76
N SER A 37 -2.40 1.01 -7.83
CA SER A 37 -2.14 0.02 -6.79
C SER A 37 -0.64 -0.20 -6.61
N GLY A 38 0.12 -0.35 -7.70
CA GLY A 38 1.56 -0.53 -7.64
C GLY A 38 2.31 0.70 -7.10
N ALA A 39 1.86 1.91 -7.41
CA ALA A 39 2.43 3.14 -6.88
C ALA A 39 2.15 3.28 -5.37
N LEU A 40 0.91 3.04 -4.94
CA LEU A 40 0.50 3.16 -3.53
C LEU A 40 1.12 2.07 -2.65
N LEU A 41 1.31 0.85 -3.17
CA LEU A 41 2.02 -0.23 -2.47
C LEU A 41 3.49 0.10 -2.22
N LYS A 42 4.12 0.93 -3.08
CA LYS A 42 5.50 1.39 -2.86
C LYS A 42 5.59 2.48 -1.81
N ASP A 43 4.56 3.31 -1.68
CA ASP A 43 4.47 4.37 -0.66
C ASP A 43 4.09 3.84 0.73
N GLU A 44 3.56 2.62 0.81
CA GLU A 44 3.33 2.01 2.10
C GLU A 44 4.66 1.61 2.75
N LYS A 45 5.11 2.43 3.71
CA LYS A 45 6.27 2.13 4.55
C LYS A 45 6.16 0.69 5.05
N ARG A 46 7.19 -0.13 4.78
CA ARG A 46 7.28 -1.49 5.31
C ARG A 46 7.15 -1.45 6.83
N PHE A 47 6.69 -2.54 7.46
CA PHE A 47 6.59 -2.62 8.93
C PHE A 47 7.88 -2.13 9.62
N SER A 48 9.04 -2.55 9.13
CA SER A 48 10.36 -2.10 9.61
C SER A 48 10.63 -0.59 9.46
N GLN A 49 10.05 0.07 8.47
CA GLN A 49 10.16 1.52 8.24
C GLN A 49 9.11 2.33 9.02
N LYS A 50 7.93 1.74 9.28
CA LYS A 50 6.95 2.27 10.24
C LYS A 50 7.48 2.18 11.68
N TRP A 51 8.39 1.24 11.93
CA TRP A 51 8.98 1.01 13.24
C TRP A 51 10.14 1.97 13.53
N GLN A 52 9.91 2.99 14.37
CA GLN A 52 10.91 3.98 14.75
C GLN A 52 11.95 3.48 15.78
N GLY A 53 12.13 2.16 15.93
CA GLY A 53 13.10 1.54 16.84
C GLY A 53 12.86 1.74 18.34
N LYS A 54 11.86 2.52 18.75
CA LYS A 54 11.56 2.78 20.16
C LYS A 54 10.54 1.78 20.68
N PHE A 55 11.01 0.59 21.04
CA PHE A 55 10.26 -0.27 21.94
C PHE A 55 10.13 0.43 23.29
N LYS A 56 8.91 0.83 23.64
CA LYS A 56 8.57 1.11 25.03
C LYS A 56 7.75 -0.06 25.53
N LEU A 57 8.14 -0.62 26.67
CA LEU A 57 7.31 -1.55 27.39
C LEU A 57 5.95 -0.88 27.62
N ALA A 58 4.88 -1.55 27.21
CA ALA A 58 3.55 -1.10 27.59
C ALA A 58 3.42 -1.27 29.11
N GLU A 59 3.23 -0.18 29.83
CA GLU A 59 2.96 -0.16 31.27
C GLU A 59 1.52 -0.64 31.51
N LYS A 60 1.31 -1.93 31.29
CA LYS A 60 0.10 -2.62 31.74
C LYS A 60 0.51 -3.66 32.76
N ASP A 61 -0.18 -3.67 33.90
CA ASP A 61 -0.10 -4.74 34.89
C ASP A 61 -0.69 -6.01 34.29
N SER A 62 0.16 -6.73 33.57
CA SER A 62 -0.14 -8.02 33.01
C SER A 62 0.72 -9.06 33.71
N VAL A 63 0.07 -10.05 34.33
CA VAL A 63 0.73 -11.22 34.91
C VAL A 63 1.65 -11.91 33.88
N ARG A 64 1.26 -11.89 32.60
CA ARG A 64 2.08 -12.42 31.49
C ARG A 64 3.35 -11.62 31.30
N LEU A 65 3.28 -10.28 31.43
CA LEU A 65 4.44 -9.42 31.29
C LEU A 65 5.45 -9.65 32.41
N GLN A 66 4.99 -9.78 33.66
CA GLN A 66 5.85 -10.08 34.81
C GLN A 66 6.62 -11.39 34.62
N LYS A 67 5.94 -12.46 34.23
CA LYS A 67 6.58 -13.76 33.92
C LYS A 67 7.60 -13.67 32.78
N LEU A 68 7.35 -12.82 31.79
CA LEU A 68 8.29 -12.61 30.69
C LEU A 68 9.51 -11.81 31.11
N LYS A 69 9.36 -10.82 32.02
CA LYS A 69 10.49 -10.12 32.61
C LYS A 69 11.38 -11.09 33.37
N GLU A 70 10.82 -11.85 34.31
CA GLU A 70 11.57 -12.84 35.12
C GLU A 70 12.38 -13.85 34.28
N ARG A 71 11.91 -14.18 33.08
CA ARG A 71 12.57 -15.17 32.21
C ARG A 71 13.68 -14.58 31.33
N TYR A 72 13.61 -13.31 30.97
CA TYR A 72 14.40 -12.75 29.85
C TYR A 72 15.04 -11.37 30.13
N LEU A 73 14.68 -10.70 31.22
CA LEU A 73 15.27 -9.42 31.65
C LEU A 73 15.92 -9.59 33.02
#